data_AF-A0A7J5Z1N3-F1
#
_entry.id   AF-A0A7J5Z1N3-F1
#
_cell.length_a   1.000
_cell.length_b   1.000
_cell.length_c   1.000
_cell.angle_alpha   90.00
_cell.angle_beta   90.00
_cell.angle_gamma   90.00
#
_symmetry.space_group_name_H-M   'P 1'
#
loop_
_entity.id
_entity.type
_entity.pdbx_description
1 polymer ?
#
loop_
_entity_poly.entity_id
_entity_poly.type
_entity_poly.pdbx_seq_one_letter_code
_entity_poly.pdbx_strand_id
1 'polypeptide(L)' 'MIFRTTNEDGRCAGLISREAFGPGMYKLRFETGSYWESLGQNSFYPYVEVVFTISQLEQRIHLPLLMSRFSYSVYRGS' A
#
# COMPACT_ATOMS: atom_id res chain seq x y z
N MET A 1 -0.07 -12.34 8.23
CA MET A 1 0.37 -11.25 7.31
C MET A 1 -0.01 -11.70 5.90
N ILE A 2 -0.61 -10.83 5.09
CA ILE A 2 -1.08 -11.16 3.72
C ILE A 2 -0.15 -10.46 2.72
N PHE A 3 0.30 -11.18 1.70
CA PHE A 3 1.18 -10.65 0.65
C PHE A 3 0.49 -10.72 -0.72
N ARG A 4 0.71 -9.67 -1.53
CA ARG A 4 0.21 -9.54 -2.91
C ARG A 4 1.18 -8.69 -3.72
N THR A 5 1.09 -8.81 -5.04
CA THR A 5 1.82 -7.99 -6.02
C THR A 5 0.83 -7.08 -6.73
N THR A 6 1.25 -5.86 -7.07
CA THR A 6 0.46 -4.98 -7.94
C THR A 6 0.40 -5.53 -9.35
N ASN A 7 -0.70 -5.28 -10.06
CA ASN A 7 -0.79 -5.56 -11.49
C ASN A 7 0.01 -4.52 -12.31
N GLU A 8 -0.06 -4.64 -13.63
CA GLU A 8 0.63 -3.75 -14.59
C GLU A 8 0.21 -2.28 -14.46
N ASP A 9 -1.00 -2.01 -13.96
CA ASP A 9 -1.50 -0.66 -13.69
C ASP A 9 -1.10 -0.12 -12.30
N GLY A 10 -0.26 -0.85 -11.55
CA GLY A 10 0.15 -0.47 -10.19
C GLY A 10 -0.95 -0.65 -9.14
N ARG A 11 -2.00 -1.43 -9.41
CA ARG A 11 -3.15 -1.66 -8.51
C ARG A 11 -3.10 -3.04 -7.86
N CYS A 12 -3.65 -3.15 -6.65
CA CYS A 12 -3.89 -4.42 -5.98
C CYS A 12 -5.29 -4.43 -5.37
N ALA A 13 -6.22 -5.16 -5.99
CA ALA A 13 -7.58 -5.33 -5.49
C ALA A 13 -7.68 -6.56 -4.58
N GLY A 14 -8.68 -6.59 -3.69
CA GLY A 14 -8.97 -7.78 -2.88
C GLY A 14 -7.87 -8.15 -1.88
N LEU A 15 -7.19 -7.15 -1.29
CA LEU A 15 -6.14 -7.36 -0.27
C LEU A 15 -6.64 -8.14 0.96
N ILE A 16 -7.88 -7.92 1.36
CA ILE A 16 -8.52 -8.56 2.51
C ILE A 16 -9.98 -8.87 2.18
N SER A 17 -10.50 -9.99 2.67
CA SER A 17 -11.91 -10.34 2.50
C SER A 17 -12.81 -9.45 3.36
N ARG A 18 -14.08 -9.31 2.98
CA ARG A 18 -15.03 -8.47 3.70
C ARG A 18 -15.28 -8.96 5.12
N GLU A 19 -15.22 -10.27 5.33
CA GLU A 19 -15.42 -10.93 6.63
C GLU A 19 -14.25 -10.69 7.58
N ALA A 20 -13.04 -10.53 7.04
CA ALA A 20 -11.83 -10.25 7.81
C ALA A 20 -11.55 -8.74 7.97
N PHE A 21 -12.34 -7.89 7.31
CA PHE A 21 -12.18 -6.45 7.33
C PHE A 21 -13.20 -5.81 8.27
N GLY A 22 -12.72 -5.10 9.28
CA GLY A 22 -13.55 -4.49 10.32
C GLY A 22 -12.89 -3.26 10.94
N PRO A 23 -13.54 -2.62 11.92
CA PRO A 23 -12.92 -1.51 12.65
C PRO A 23 -11.64 -1.97 13.36
N GLY A 24 -10.58 -1.16 13.25
CA GLY A 24 -9.28 -1.50 13.81
C GLY A 24 -8.13 -0.75 13.17
N MET A 25 -6.92 -1.06 13.61
CA MET A 25 -5.69 -0.52 13.05
C MET A 25 -5.08 -1.51 12.06
N TYR A 26 -4.75 -1.02 10.88
CA TYR A 26 -4.16 -1.81 9.81
C TYR A 26 -2.83 -1.20 9.38
N LYS A 27 -2.00 -2.04 8.76
CA LYS A 27 -0.72 -1.63 8.18
C LYS A 27 -0.59 -2.21 6.78
N LEU A 28 -0.27 -1.35 5.82
CA LEU A 28 0.22 -1.75 4.50
C LEU A 28 1.72 -1.50 4.44
N ARG A 29 2.44 -2.45 3.85
CA ARG A 29 3.87 -2.35 3.60
C ARG A 29 4.11 -2.50 2.10
N PHE A 30 4.76 -1.51 1.53
CA PHE A 30 5.16 -1.49 0.12
C PHE A 30 6.67 -1.73 0.06
N GLU A 31 7.09 -2.77 -0.66
CA GLU A 31 8.52 -3.10 -0.88
C GLU A 31 9.12 -2.19 -1.96
N THR A 32 9.15 -0.88 -1.70
CA THR A 32 9.61 0.14 -2.65
C THR A 32 11.07 0.01 -3.04
N GLY A 33 11.93 -0.43 -2.11
CA GLY A 33 13.35 -0.67 -2.39
C GLY A 33 13.52 -1.73 -3.46
N SER A 34 12.89 -2.90 -3.26
CA SER A 34 12.92 -4.01 -4.20
C SER A 34 12.31 -3.64 -5.56
N TYR A 35 11.26 -2.83 -5.58
CA TYR A 35 10.69 -2.29 -6.82
C TYR A 35 11.72 -1.47 -7.61
N TRP A 36 12.38 -0.48 -6.99
CA TRP A 36 13.37 0.35 -7.69
C TRP A 36 14.63 -0.45 -8.08
N GLU A 37 15.08 -1.39 -7.25
CA GLU A 37 16.20 -2.26 -7.55
C GLU A 37 15.94 -3.10 -8.81
N SER A 38 14.72 -3.62 -8.97
CA SER A 38 14.31 -4.35 -10.18
C SER A 38 14.36 -3.51 -11.46
N LEU A 39 14.33 -2.17 -11.32
CA LEU A 39 14.48 -1.20 -12.41
C LEU A 39 15.92 -0.69 -12.56
N GLY A 40 16.89 -1.27 -11.83
CA GLY A 40 18.29 -0.86 -11.84
C GLY A 40 18.53 0.50 -11.17
N GLN A 41 17.68 0.88 -10.21
CA GLN A 41 17.73 2.17 -9.53
C GLN A 41 17.82 2.01 -8.02
N ASN A 42 18.55 2.91 -7.37
CA ASN A 42 18.54 3.01 -5.91
C ASN A 42 17.31 3.77 -5.42
N SER A 43 16.74 3.32 -4.30
CA SER A 43 15.71 4.04 -3.54
C SER A 43 16.28 4.53 -2.23
N PHE A 44 15.86 5.71 -1.79
CA PHE A 44 16.12 6.17 -0.43
C PHE A 44 15.33 5.37 0.62
N TYR A 45 14.20 4.79 0.21
CA TYR A 45 13.30 4.05 1.09
C TYR A 45 13.43 2.55 0.82
N PRO A 46 13.96 1.75 1.76
CA PRO A 46 14.02 0.30 1.60
C PRO A 46 12.61 -0.30 1.48
N TYR A 47 11.64 0.30 2.17
CA TYR A 47 10.21 0.02 2.09
C TYR A 47 9.44 1.22 2.65
N VAL A 48 8.13 1.26 2.40
CA VAL A 48 7.21 2.25 2.98
C VAL A 48 6.12 1.52 3.76
N GLU A 49 5.91 1.88 5.02
CA GLU A 49 4.77 1.42 5.82
C GLU A 49 3.73 2.53 5.99
N VAL A 50 2.47 2.17 5.78
CA VAL A 50 1.32 3.04 5.97
C VAL A 50 0.44 2.41 7.03
N VAL A 51 0.35 3.06 8.19
CA VAL A 51 -0.51 2.65 9.30
C VAL A 51 -1.75 3.55 9.30
N PHE A 52 -2.93 2.95 9.37
CA PHE A 52 -4.20 3.67 9.31
C PHE A 52 -5.27 2.99 10.15
N THR A 53 -6.26 3.78 10.55
CA THR A 53 -7.38 3.34 11.38
C THR A 53 -8.66 3.29 10.58
N ILE A 54 -9.40 2.20 10.75
CA ILE A 54 -10.75 2.01 10.23
C ILE A 54 -11.71 2.15 11.41
N SER A 55 -12.54 3.20 11.39
CA SER A 55 -13.52 3.46 12.46
C SER A 55 -14.90 2.88 12.14
N GLN A 56 -15.26 2.80 10.86
CA GLN A 56 -16.51 2.23 10.38
C GLN A 56 -16.23 1.33 9.17
N LEU A 57 -17.15 0.40 8.91
CA LEU A 57 -17.12 -0.44 7.71
C LEU A 57 -17.42 0.42 6.48
N GLU A 58 -16.40 1.12 6.01
CA GLU A 58 -16.40 1.83 4.74
C GLU A 58 -16.56 0.82 3.60
N GLN A 59 -17.41 1.12 2.61
CA GLN A 59 -17.67 0.18 1.51
C GLN A 59 -16.42 -0.07 0.65
N ARG A 60 -15.52 0.93 0.58
CA ARG A 60 -14.29 0.87 -0.20
C ARG A 60 -13.23 1.76 0.41
N ILE A 61 -12.02 1.22 0.53
CA ILE A 61 -10.85 1.98 0.95
C ILE A 61 -9.82 1.93 -0.15
N HIS A 62 -9.39 3.11 -0.56
CA HIS A 62 -8.36 3.29 -1.57
C HIS A 62 -7.22 4.08 -0.93
N LEU A 63 -6.03 3.48 -0.89
CA LEU A 63 -4.82 4.08 -0.32
C LEU A 63 -3.71 4.11 -1.38
N PRO A 64 -3.70 5.13 -2.25
CA PRO A 64 -2.63 5.30 -3.23
C PRO A 64 -1.29 5.65 -2.56
N LEU A 65 -0.22 5.06 -3.09
CA LEU A 65 1.16 5.48 -2.85
C LEU A 65 1.69 6.14 -4.13
N LEU A 66 1.87 7.46 -4.10
CA LEU A 66 2.62 8.17 -5.13
C LEU A 66 4.09 8.19 -4.70
N MET A 67 5.00 7.75 -5.55
CA MET A 67 6.42 7.65 -5.16
C MET A 67 7.38 8.08 -6.26
N SER A 68 8.49 8.65 -5.82
CA SER A 68 9.75 8.74 -6.56
C SER A 68 10.84 7.98 -5.77
N ARG A 69 12.09 8.01 -6.26
CA ARG A 69 13.22 7.40 -5.55
C ARG A 69 13.54 8.08 -4.21
N PHE A 70 13.13 9.34 -4.02
CA PHE A 70 13.50 10.18 -2.87
C PHE A 70 12.33 10.96 -2.25
N SER A 71 11.10 10.67 -2.67
CA SER A 71 9.89 11.21 -2.06
C SER A 71 8.75 10.22 -2.20
N TYR A 72 7.79 10.28 -1.28
CA TYR A 72 6.50 9.62 -1.47
C TYR A 72 5.38 10.44 -0.84
N SER A 73 4.15 10.15 -1.24
CA SER A 73 2.94 10.69 -0.65
C SER A 73 1.89 9.61 -0.61
N VAL A 74 1.17 9.55 0.51
CA VAL A 74 0.06 8.63 0.71
C VAL A 74 -1.14 9.45 1.16
N TYR A 75 -2.30 9.11 0.62
CA TYR A 75 -3.55 9.75 0.99
C TYR A 75 -4.69 8.72 0.93
N ARG A 76 -5.80 9.04 1.57
CA ARG A 76 -7.04 8.29 1.40
C ARG A 76 -7.75 8.80 0.14
N GLY A 77 -7.83 7.97 -0.89
CA GLY A 77 -8.60 8.24 -2.10
C GLY A 77 -10.08 7.91 -1.93
N SER A 78 -10.88 8.33 -2.92
CA SER A 78 -12.26 7.88 -3.12
C SER A 78 -12.33 6.51 -3.80
#